data_AF-A0A352DVP0-F1
#
_entry.id   AF-A0A352DVP0-F1
#
_cell.length_a   1.000
_cell.length_b   1.000
_cell.length_c   1.000
_cell.angle_alpha   90.00
_cell.angle_beta   90.00
_cell.angle_gamma   90.00
#
_symmetry.space_group_name_H-M   'P 1'
#
loop_
_entity.id
_entity.type
_entity.pdbx_description
1 polymer ?
#
loop_
_entity_poly.entity_id
_entity_poly.type
_entity_poly.pdbx_seq_one_letter_code
_entity_poly.pdbx_strand_id
1 'polypeptide(L)'
;AWAPLVMEGRPAAPVAATRVDGGTELHYGLLARQLLEWLGGQEGCVVETGRRVTALRRDEEAWRVRMTDVATGERMTHRARFVFVGAGGGSLPLLQSTGLPEAAGLGGFPIGGQWLVCDDPAIVSRHVAKVYGATPPSSPSLGAPHLDLRRLDGRPQLLFGPFASWTTRFLKQTGRWTDLPWSLRPDNVGTLLRTAVRNRPLVRYLIAEGLQRMERRMDALRLFYPRARTADWRLVEAGIRVQTLKPSDRGTVSFGTEVFAARDRSLAALLGASPGASVSVNIALQTIRTCLPHLLGSGEARARMSKMIPMYDVDLAQPAQAGLYERCAREADGVLGLTRGDR
;
A
#
# COMPACT_ATOMS: atom_id res chain seq x y z
N ALA A 1 21.25 -24.15 7.16
CA ALA A 1 20.26 -23.43 8.00
C ALA A 1 19.43 -22.51 7.10
N TRP A 2 18.13 -22.31 7.37
CA TRP A 2 17.23 -21.54 6.49
C TRP A 2 17.31 -20.01 6.70
N ALA A 3 17.81 -19.54 7.85
CA ALA A 3 18.04 -18.12 8.15
C ALA A 3 19.39 -17.89 8.85
N PRO A 4 20.54 -18.11 8.16
CA PRO A 4 21.85 -18.11 8.81
C PRO A 4 22.25 -16.73 9.35
N LEU A 5 22.02 -15.64 8.61
CA LEU A 5 22.29 -14.28 9.11
C LEU A 5 21.52 -13.97 10.41
N VAL A 6 20.33 -14.55 10.59
CA VAL A 6 19.53 -14.31 11.80
C VAL A 6 20.08 -15.08 12.99
N MET A 7 20.59 -16.29 12.77
CA MET A 7 20.99 -17.21 13.84
C MET A 7 22.46 -17.09 14.24
N GLU A 8 23.35 -16.74 13.31
CA GLU A 8 24.77 -16.68 13.58
C GLU A 8 25.14 -15.58 14.59
N GLY A 9 25.95 -15.95 15.58
CA GLY A 9 26.34 -15.05 16.67
C GLY A 9 25.37 -15.00 17.84
N ARG A 10 24.27 -15.78 17.81
CA ARG A 10 23.40 -15.97 18.96
C ARG A 10 23.89 -17.11 19.87
N PRO A 11 23.61 -17.03 21.18
CA PRO A 11 23.80 -18.18 22.06
C PRO A 11 22.86 -19.33 21.66
N ALA A 12 23.27 -20.56 21.98
CA ALA A 12 22.42 -21.73 21.82
C ALA A 12 21.26 -21.67 22.81
N ALA A 13 20.08 -21.27 22.32
CA ALA A 13 18.84 -21.20 23.08
C ALA A 13 17.67 -21.74 22.24
N PRO A 14 16.60 -22.26 22.86
CA PRO A 14 15.40 -22.67 22.13
C PRO A 14 14.82 -21.51 21.32
N VAL A 15 14.47 -21.78 20.06
CA VAL A 15 13.83 -20.81 19.16
C VAL A 15 12.55 -21.41 18.61
N ALA A 16 11.44 -20.67 18.71
CA ALA A 16 10.19 -20.99 18.05
C ALA A 16 10.09 -20.18 16.74
N ALA A 17 9.77 -20.85 15.63
CA ALA A 17 9.55 -20.21 14.34
C ALA A 17 8.51 -20.99 13.53
N THR A 18 7.63 -20.27 12.86
CA THR A 18 6.75 -20.82 11.82
C THR A 18 7.41 -20.61 10.47
N ARG A 19 7.59 -21.67 9.70
CA ARG A 19 8.21 -21.63 8.37
C ARG A 19 7.22 -22.06 7.30
N VAL A 20 7.18 -21.30 6.22
CA VAL A 20 6.44 -21.61 5.00
C VAL A 20 7.45 -21.60 3.86
N ASP A 21 7.52 -22.69 3.09
CA ASP A 21 8.47 -22.82 1.97
C ASP A 21 7.95 -22.18 0.68
N GLY A 22 6.63 -22.03 0.56
CA GLY A 22 5.98 -21.42 -0.59
C GLY A 22 6.08 -19.89 -0.57
N GLY A 23 6.04 -19.31 -1.77
CA GLY A 23 5.98 -17.87 -1.97
C GLY A 23 6.84 -17.38 -3.13
N THR A 24 6.42 -16.24 -3.68
CA THR A 24 7.21 -15.47 -4.64
C THR A 24 7.20 -14.01 -4.23
N GLU A 25 8.31 -13.33 -4.53
CA GLU A 25 8.34 -11.88 -4.49
C GLU A 25 7.55 -11.32 -5.68
N LEU A 26 6.91 -10.17 -5.48
CA LEU A 26 6.21 -9.44 -6.53
C LEU A 26 6.84 -8.06 -6.72
N HIS A 27 7.30 -7.79 -7.93
CA HIS A 27 7.77 -6.46 -8.31
C HIS A 27 6.58 -5.58 -8.71
N TYR A 28 5.93 -4.93 -7.75
CA TYR A 28 4.71 -4.12 -7.97
C TYR A 28 4.89 -3.02 -9.02
N GLY A 29 6.08 -2.44 -9.16
CA GLY A 29 6.34 -1.43 -10.20
C GLY A 29 6.35 -2.01 -11.61
N LEU A 30 6.68 -3.30 -11.77
CA LEU A 30 6.68 -4.00 -13.06
C LEU A 30 5.26 -4.46 -13.35
N LEU A 31 4.60 -5.07 -12.37
CA LEU A 31 3.20 -5.46 -12.45
C LEU A 31 2.30 -4.28 -12.85
N ALA A 32 2.47 -3.11 -12.21
CA ALA A 32 1.70 -1.92 -12.56
C ALA A 32 1.92 -1.47 -14.02
N ARG A 33 3.17 -1.51 -14.52
CA ARG A 33 3.46 -1.17 -15.93
C ARG A 33 2.83 -2.18 -16.89
N GLN A 34 2.96 -3.47 -16.61
CA GLN A 34 2.36 -4.53 -17.43
C GLN A 34 0.83 -4.42 -17.46
N LEU A 35 0.19 -4.14 -16.32
CA LEU A 35 -1.27 -3.94 -16.26
C LEU A 35 -1.71 -2.69 -17.05
N LEU A 36 -0.95 -1.59 -16.97
CA LEU A 36 -1.23 -0.37 -17.73
C LEU A 36 -0.99 -0.57 -19.23
N GLU A 37 0.07 -1.28 -19.62
CA GLU A 37 0.35 -1.63 -21.02
C GLU A 37 -0.74 -2.52 -21.60
N TRP A 38 -1.12 -3.57 -20.87
CA TRP A 38 -2.24 -4.42 -21.25
C TRP A 38 -3.53 -3.61 -21.41
N LEU A 39 -3.84 -2.73 -20.46
CA LEU A 39 -5.02 -1.86 -20.51
C LEU A 39 -4.98 -0.92 -21.72
N GLY A 40 -3.82 -0.32 -22.02
CA GLY A 40 -3.64 0.56 -23.18
C GLY A 40 -3.76 -0.15 -24.53
N GLY A 41 -3.58 -1.48 -24.58
CA GLY A 41 -3.80 -2.30 -25.77
C GLY A 41 -5.26 -2.76 -25.96
N GLN A 42 -6.17 -2.47 -25.03
CA GLN A 42 -7.57 -2.85 -25.15
C GLN A 42 -8.35 -1.83 -25.99
N GLU A 43 -9.34 -2.32 -26.74
CA GLU A 43 -10.25 -1.45 -27.51
C GLU A 43 -10.98 -0.47 -26.57
N GLY A 44 -11.02 0.81 -26.97
CA GLY A 44 -11.69 1.87 -26.20
C GLY A 44 -10.95 2.31 -24.93
N CYS A 45 -9.73 1.82 -24.68
CA CYS A 45 -8.92 2.22 -23.54
C CYS A 45 -7.75 3.11 -23.96
N VAL A 46 -7.43 4.11 -23.13
CA VAL A 46 -6.30 5.02 -23.35
C VAL A 46 -5.54 5.18 -22.04
N VAL A 47 -4.21 5.08 -22.11
CA VAL A 47 -3.32 5.35 -20.97
C VAL A 47 -2.47 6.57 -21.28
N GLU A 48 -2.71 7.64 -20.53
CA GLU A 48 -1.92 8.87 -20.64
C GLU A 48 -0.95 9.00 -19.46
N THR A 49 0.34 9.06 -19.78
CA THR A 49 1.40 9.35 -18.80
C THR A 49 1.84 10.80 -18.90
N GLY A 50 2.55 11.31 -17.89
CA GLY A 50 2.95 12.73 -17.88
C GLY A 50 1.79 13.71 -17.66
N ARG A 51 0.55 13.22 -17.42
CA ARG A 51 -0.61 14.05 -17.07
C ARG A 51 -0.86 13.99 -15.56
N ARG A 52 -0.87 15.15 -14.90
CA ARG A 52 -1.19 15.26 -13.47
C ARG A 52 -2.59 15.81 -13.30
N VAL A 53 -3.51 15.00 -12.76
CA VAL A 53 -4.84 15.48 -12.34
C VAL A 53 -4.67 16.44 -11.16
N THR A 54 -5.25 17.64 -11.26
CA THR A 54 -5.12 18.71 -10.28
C THR A 54 -6.42 19.05 -9.56
N ALA A 55 -7.57 18.80 -10.21
CA ALA A 55 -8.88 19.00 -9.59
C ALA A 55 -9.96 18.14 -10.25
N LEU A 56 -10.93 17.76 -9.43
CA LEU A 56 -12.16 17.09 -9.84
C LEU A 56 -13.32 18.01 -9.51
N ARG A 57 -14.20 18.31 -10.47
CA ARG A 57 -15.42 19.09 -10.25
C ARG A 57 -16.60 18.36 -10.87
N ARG A 58 -17.71 18.32 -10.17
CA ARG A 58 -18.95 17.75 -10.69
C ARG A 58 -19.70 18.83 -11.48
N ASP A 59 -20.06 18.51 -12.71
CA ASP A 59 -21.09 19.20 -13.49
C ASP A 59 -22.39 18.38 -13.40
N GLU A 60 -23.48 18.84 -14.03
CA GLU A 60 -24.79 18.18 -13.99
C GLU A 60 -24.70 16.67 -14.30
N GLU A 61 -24.04 16.31 -15.42
CA GLU A 61 -24.01 14.92 -15.90
C GLU A 61 -22.65 14.22 -15.78
N ALA A 62 -21.55 14.98 -15.62
CA ALA A 62 -20.20 14.42 -15.68
C ALA A 62 -19.22 15.11 -14.72
N TRP A 63 -18.12 14.43 -14.42
CA TRP A 63 -16.95 14.99 -13.77
C TRP A 63 -16.07 15.72 -14.78
N ARG A 64 -15.70 16.96 -14.49
CA ARG A 64 -14.57 17.66 -15.11
C ARG A 64 -13.29 17.25 -14.38
N VAL A 65 -12.42 16.56 -15.11
CA VAL A 65 -11.11 16.13 -14.65
C VAL A 65 -10.08 17.12 -15.20
N ARG A 66 -9.67 18.07 -14.37
CA ARG A 66 -8.63 19.05 -14.74
C ARG A 66 -7.26 18.43 -14.54
N MET A 67 -6.40 18.59 -15.53
CA MET A 67 -5.04 18.09 -15.47
C MET A 67 -4.03 19.05 -16.09
N THR A 68 -2.77 18.82 -15.77
CA THR A 68 -1.64 19.58 -16.24
C THR A 68 -0.61 18.63 -16.83
N ASP A 69 -0.15 18.93 -18.03
CA ASP A 69 1.01 18.28 -18.61
C ASP A 69 2.25 18.59 -17.77
N VAL A 70 2.96 17.54 -17.34
CA VAL A 70 4.10 17.70 -16.43
C VAL A 70 5.32 18.30 -17.13
N ALA A 71 5.47 18.12 -18.43
CA ALA A 71 6.62 18.62 -19.19
C ALA A 71 6.42 20.07 -19.67
N THR A 72 5.24 20.39 -20.18
CA THR A 72 4.93 21.69 -20.80
C THR A 72 4.19 22.66 -19.86
N GLY A 73 3.53 22.15 -18.84
CA GLY A 73 2.67 22.94 -17.96
C GLY A 73 1.30 23.29 -18.54
N GLU A 74 0.98 22.81 -19.75
CA GLU A 74 -0.31 23.02 -20.39
C GLU A 74 -1.47 22.46 -19.54
N ARG A 75 -2.57 23.20 -19.47
CA ARG A 75 -3.77 22.80 -18.71
C ARG A 75 -4.83 22.27 -19.66
N MET A 76 -5.42 21.12 -19.32
CA MET A 76 -6.46 20.48 -20.11
C MET A 76 -7.56 19.92 -19.20
N THR A 77 -8.71 19.57 -19.79
CA THR A 77 -9.86 19.03 -19.07
C THR A 77 -10.49 17.89 -19.84
N HIS A 78 -10.66 16.74 -19.18
CA HIS A 78 -11.50 15.64 -19.67
C HIS A 78 -12.85 15.61 -18.96
N ARG A 79 -13.85 14.99 -19.60
CA ARG A 79 -15.17 14.71 -19.02
C ARG A 79 -15.31 13.21 -18.80
N ALA A 80 -15.77 12.80 -17.62
CA ALA A 80 -16.01 11.40 -17.29
C ALA A 80 -17.31 11.23 -16.51
N ARG A 81 -18.12 10.22 -16.85
CA ARG A 81 -19.35 9.92 -16.09
C ARG A 81 -19.03 9.30 -14.73
N PHE A 82 -17.99 8.47 -14.68
CA PHE A 82 -17.47 7.82 -13.48
C PHE A 82 -15.99 8.12 -13.29
N VAL A 83 -15.54 8.36 -12.05
CA VAL A 83 -14.12 8.58 -11.72
C VAL A 83 -13.69 7.65 -10.60
N PHE A 84 -12.63 6.87 -10.83
CA PHE A 84 -11.93 6.11 -9.79
C PHE A 84 -10.60 6.79 -9.44
N VAL A 85 -10.43 7.18 -8.17
CA VAL A 85 -9.23 7.87 -7.69
C VAL A 85 -8.31 6.89 -6.95
N GLY A 86 -7.30 6.38 -7.68
CA GLY A 86 -6.21 5.54 -7.16
C GLY A 86 -4.89 6.30 -6.95
N ALA A 87 -4.94 7.56 -6.50
CA ALA A 87 -3.80 8.47 -6.51
C ALA A 87 -2.86 8.37 -5.29
N GLY A 88 -2.96 7.30 -4.50
CA GLY A 88 -2.21 7.15 -3.25
C GLY A 88 -2.44 8.34 -2.30
N GLY A 89 -1.37 8.95 -1.78
CA GLY A 89 -1.49 10.15 -0.97
C GLY A 89 -2.13 11.35 -1.70
N GLY A 90 -2.13 11.35 -3.03
CA GLY A 90 -2.81 12.36 -3.85
C GLY A 90 -4.34 12.25 -3.86
N SER A 91 -4.92 11.16 -3.35
CA SER A 91 -6.38 10.98 -3.32
C SER A 91 -7.07 12.02 -2.46
N LEU A 92 -6.49 12.40 -1.31
CA LEU A 92 -7.11 13.35 -0.38
C LEU A 92 -7.28 14.76 -1.00
N PRO A 93 -6.23 15.40 -1.57
CA PRO A 93 -6.40 16.69 -2.24
C PRO A 93 -7.44 16.65 -3.38
N LEU A 94 -7.48 15.55 -4.15
CA LEU A 94 -8.46 15.39 -5.22
C LEU A 94 -9.88 15.31 -4.67
N LEU A 95 -10.13 14.53 -3.61
CA LEU A 95 -11.43 14.48 -2.95
C LEU A 95 -11.82 15.83 -2.35
N GLN A 96 -10.91 16.53 -1.68
CA GLN A 96 -11.14 17.86 -1.16
C GLN A 96 -11.45 18.89 -2.27
N SER A 97 -10.96 18.65 -3.49
CA SER A 97 -11.29 19.48 -4.65
C SER A 97 -12.69 19.24 -5.21
N THR A 98 -13.35 18.11 -4.88
CA THR A 98 -14.70 17.80 -5.40
C THR A 98 -15.77 18.75 -4.86
N GLY A 99 -15.65 19.17 -3.60
CA GLY A 99 -16.71 19.88 -2.88
C GLY A 99 -17.88 18.99 -2.45
N LEU A 100 -17.73 17.66 -2.52
CA LEU A 100 -18.73 16.72 -2.04
C LEU A 100 -18.94 16.85 -0.52
N PRO A 101 -20.18 16.86 -0.01
CA PRO A 101 -20.45 16.88 1.43
C PRO A 101 -19.81 15.71 2.19
N GLU A 102 -19.70 14.55 1.55
CA GLU A 102 -19.11 13.34 2.16
C GLU A 102 -17.58 13.45 2.27
N ALA A 103 -16.95 14.30 1.46
CA ALA A 103 -15.52 14.59 1.54
C ALA A 103 -15.20 15.72 2.53
N ALA A 104 -16.21 16.39 3.08
CA ALA A 104 -16.03 17.49 4.01
C ALA A 104 -15.40 17.01 5.32
N GLY A 105 -14.43 17.78 5.82
CA GLY A 105 -13.71 17.49 7.05
C GLY A 105 -12.73 16.32 6.97
N LEU A 106 -12.52 15.71 5.79
CA LEU A 106 -11.47 14.72 5.58
C LEU A 106 -10.08 15.37 5.76
N GLY A 107 -9.30 14.77 6.65
CA GLY A 107 -7.89 15.08 6.88
C GLY A 107 -6.99 13.94 6.43
N GLY A 108 -5.69 14.23 6.38
CA GLY A 108 -4.66 13.25 6.05
C GLY A 108 -3.45 13.45 6.93
N PHE A 109 -2.85 12.34 7.35
CA PHE A 109 -1.61 12.35 8.10
C PHE A 109 -0.57 11.48 7.39
N PRO A 110 0.45 12.09 6.73
CA PRO A 110 1.47 11.36 6.01
C PRO A 110 2.48 10.69 6.95
N ILE A 111 2.76 9.41 6.68
CA ILE A 111 3.75 8.60 7.36
C ILE A 111 4.69 8.06 6.27
N GLY A 112 5.94 8.51 6.28
CA GLY A 112 6.98 7.95 5.43
C GLY A 112 7.50 6.63 5.99
N GLY A 113 8.01 5.79 5.11
CA GLY A 113 8.78 4.60 5.49
C GLY A 113 10.24 4.74 5.11
N GLN A 114 11.11 4.05 5.82
CA GLN A 114 12.52 3.91 5.48
C GLN A 114 12.97 2.45 5.66
N TRP A 115 14.00 2.06 4.91
CA TRP A 115 14.61 0.73 4.98
C TRP A 115 16.11 0.85 5.09
N LEU A 116 16.72 -0.03 5.87
CA LEU A 116 18.14 -0.32 5.73
C LEU A 116 18.31 -1.30 4.58
N VAL A 117 19.24 -1.00 3.67
CA VAL A 117 19.51 -1.81 2.48
C VAL A 117 20.98 -2.21 2.47
N CYS A 118 21.23 -3.49 2.22
CA CYS A 118 22.55 -4.06 1.97
C CYS A 118 22.57 -4.73 0.59
N ASP A 119 23.57 -4.38 -0.20
CA ASP A 119 23.81 -4.89 -1.55
C ASP A 119 25.16 -5.62 -1.68
N ASP A 120 25.87 -5.85 -0.56
CA ASP A 120 27.10 -6.66 -0.54
C ASP A 120 26.80 -8.12 -0.92
N PRO A 121 27.31 -8.62 -2.06
CA PRO A 121 27.06 -9.98 -2.52
C PRO A 121 27.48 -11.06 -1.52
N ALA A 122 28.53 -10.81 -0.72
CA ALA A 122 29.01 -11.76 0.28
C ALA A 122 28.03 -11.93 1.45
N ILE A 123 27.19 -10.91 1.71
CA ILE A 123 26.15 -10.95 2.74
C ILE A 123 24.84 -11.43 2.12
N VAL A 124 24.44 -10.84 1.00
CA VAL A 124 23.15 -11.10 0.34
C VAL A 124 22.99 -12.56 -0.08
N SER A 125 24.03 -13.18 -0.63
CA SER A 125 24.00 -14.60 -1.05
C SER A 125 23.75 -15.59 0.09
N ARG A 126 23.95 -15.16 1.33
CA ARG A 126 23.78 -16.01 2.52
C ARG A 126 22.35 -16.03 3.04
N HIS A 127 21.45 -15.17 2.54
CA HIS A 127 20.11 -15.05 3.09
C HIS A 127 19.04 -15.02 1.99
N VAL A 128 18.26 -16.08 1.93
CA VAL A 128 17.18 -16.26 0.93
C VAL A 128 15.78 -16.23 1.54
N ALA A 129 15.69 -16.18 2.87
CA ALA A 129 14.43 -16.18 3.59
C ALA A 129 13.87 -14.76 3.78
N LYS A 130 12.57 -14.69 4.01
CA LYS A 130 11.90 -13.52 4.56
C LYS A 130 11.57 -13.80 6.02
N VAL A 131 12.25 -13.11 6.93
CA VAL A 131 12.17 -13.38 8.36
C VAL A 131 11.51 -12.22 9.07
N TYR A 132 10.32 -12.47 9.61
CA TYR A 132 9.60 -11.54 10.48
C TYR A 132 9.99 -11.78 11.94
N GLY A 133 10.22 -10.71 12.70
CA GLY A 133 10.33 -10.80 14.15
C GLY A 133 9.06 -10.37 14.85
N ALA A 134 9.11 -10.33 16.18
CA ALA A 134 8.01 -9.83 16.98
C ALA A 134 7.84 -8.31 16.79
N THR A 135 6.58 -7.86 16.81
CA THR A 135 6.26 -6.43 16.86
C THR A 135 6.67 -5.89 18.24
N PRO A 136 7.56 -4.86 18.33
CA PRO A 136 7.90 -4.25 19.60
C PRO A 136 6.65 -3.69 20.29
N PRO A 137 6.52 -3.75 21.62
CA PRO A 137 5.39 -3.16 22.34
C PRO A 137 5.22 -1.65 22.07
N SER A 138 6.31 -0.98 21.71
CA SER A 138 6.35 0.43 21.36
C SER A 138 5.86 0.76 19.95
N SER A 139 5.72 -0.23 19.05
CA SER A 139 5.36 0.00 17.64
C SER A 139 3.82 -0.04 17.47
N PRO A 140 3.17 1.10 17.21
CA PRO A 140 1.72 1.17 17.06
C PRO A 140 1.30 0.61 15.69
N SER A 141 1.26 -0.71 15.55
CA SER A 141 0.68 -1.46 14.41
C SER A 141 1.29 -1.18 13.02
N LEU A 142 2.43 -0.47 12.92
CA LEU A 142 3.05 -0.08 11.65
C LEU A 142 3.73 -1.24 10.88
N GLY A 143 3.66 -2.44 11.43
CA GLY A 143 4.23 -3.67 10.89
C GLY A 143 5.35 -4.20 11.78
N ALA A 144 5.53 -5.52 11.75
CA ALA A 144 6.67 -6.17 12.39
C ALA A 144 7.97 -5.88 11.60
N PRO A 145 9.10 -5.63 12.29
CA PRO A 145 10.38 -5.57 11.62
C PRO A 145 10.67 -6.91 10.95
N HIS A 146 11.25 -6.84 9.76
CA HIS A 146 11.64 -8.03 9.02
C HIS A 146 12.90 -7.78 8.21
N LEU A 147 13.65 -8.86 8.03
CA LEU A 147 14.80 -8.96 7.14
C LEU A 147 14.37 -9.80 5.94
N ASP A 148 14.39 -9.24 4.75
CA ASP A 148 14.01 -9.96 3.54
C ASP A 148 14.91 -9.68 2.35
N LEU A 149 15.14 -10.74 1.56
CA LEU A 149 15.77 -10.64 0.25
C LEU A 149 14.75 -10.06 -0.74
N ARG A 150 15.17 -9.06 -1.51
CA ARG A 150 14.42 -8.51 -2.63
C ARG A 150 15.24 -8.48 -3.90
N ARG A 151 14.60 -8.72 -5.03
CA ARG A 151 15.21 -8.62 -6.37
C ARG A 151 14.68 -7.38 -7.07
N LEU A 152 15.45 -6.29 -6.99
CA LEU A 152 15.15 -5.03 -7.65
C LEU A 152 16.01 -4.92 -8.91
N ASP A 153 15.37 -4.78 -10.07
CA ASP A 153 16.05 -4.69 -11.37
C ASP A 153 17.08 -5.82 -11.61
N GLY A 154 16.70 -7.05 -11.21
CA GLY A 154 17.56 -8.25 -11.31
C GLY A 154 18.66 -8.34 -10.25
N ARG A 155 18.86 -7.32 -9.41
CA ARG A 155 19.90 -7.31 -8.38
C ARG A 155 19.32 -7.72 -7.02
N PRO A 156 19.89 -8.75 -6.37
CA PRO A 156 19.47 -9.14 -5.04
C PRO A 156 19.95 -8.11 -4.01
N GLN A 157 19.07 -7.71 -3.09
CA GLN A 157 19.35 -6.77 -2.01
C GLN A 157 18.67 -7.28 -0.73
N LEU A 158 19.34 -7.14 0.41
CA LEU A 158 18.72 -7.37 1.71
C LEU A 158 18.12 -6.08 2.24
N LEU A 159 16.87 -6.15 2.67
CA LEU A 159 16.15 -5.03 3.25
C LEU A 159 15.77 -5.34 4.69
N PHE A 160 15.97 -4.38 5.57
CA PHE A 160 15.52 -4.43 6.95
C PHE A 160 14.69 -3.22 7.34
N GLY A 161 13.56 -3.46 7.99
CA GLY A 161 12.60 -2.44 8.41
C GLY A 161 11.17 -2.99 8.47
N PRO A 162 10.14 -2.15 8.27
CA PRO A 162 10.22 -0.71 7.99
C PRO A 162 10.53 0.13 9.24
N PHE A 163 11.25 1.23 9.04
CA PHE A 163 11.35 2.32 10.03
C PHE A 163 10.36 3.42 9.65
N ALA A 164 9.71 4.03 10.63
CA ALA A 164 8.83 5.16 10.35
C ALA A 164 9.65 6.43 10.15
N SER A 165 9.20 7.30 9.25
CA SER A 165 9.78 8.63 9.06
C SER A 165 8.68 9.69 8.97
N TRP A 166 8.93 10.85 9.58
CA TRP A 166 8.03 11.99 9.48
C TRP A 166 8.25 12.73 8.16
N THR A 167 7.16 13.16 7.52
CA THR A 167 7.18 13.97 6.29
C THR A 167 5.90 14.80 6.21
N THR A 168 5.89 15.86 5.40
CA THR A 168 4.66 16.59 5.05
C THR A 168 4.23 16.35 3.60
N ARG A 169 5.02 15.59 2.83
CA ARG A 169 4.77 15.24 1.44
C ARG A 169 3.72 14.13 1.36
N PHE A 170 2.86 14.15 0.34
CA PHE A 170 1.86 13.10 0.13
C PHE A 170 2.32 12.06 -0.92
N LEU A 171 3.24 12.43 -1.79
CA LEU A 171 3.80 11.56 -2.83
C LEU A 171 5.33 11.51 -2.73
N LYS A 172 5.91 10.31 -2.90
CA LYS A 172 7.35 10.07 -2.76
C LYS A 172 8.19 10.92 -3.73
N GLN A 173 7.86 10.89 -5.02
CA GLN A 173 8.65 11.54 -6.06
C GLN A 173 8.19 12.97 -6.30
N THR A 174 6.88 13.17 -6.49
CA THR A 174 6.30 14.45 -6.93
C THR A 174 5.63 15.26 -5.81
N GLY A 175 5.64 14.78 -4.57
CA GLY A 175 5.03 15.49 -3.44
C GLY A 175 5.87 16.67 -3.00
N ARG A 176 5.24 17.66 -2.37
CA ARG A 176 5.87 18.91 -1.90
C ARG A 176 5.77 19.01 -0.38
N TRP A 177 6.70 19.74 0.25
CA TRP A 177 6.63 20.01 1.69
C TRP A 177 5.38 20.81 2.10
N THR A 178 4.74 21.43 1.12
CA THR A 178 3.48 22.15 1.25
C THR A 178 2.24 21.26 1.19
N ASP A 179 2.34 19.96 0.88
CA ASP A 179 1.17 19.10 0.68
C ASP A 179 0.29 19.05 1.95
N LEU A 180 0.86 18.74 3.12
CA LEU A 180 0.12 18.73 4.38
C LEU A 180 -0.44 20.12 4.74
N PRO A 181 0.32 21.23 4.76
CA PRO A 181 -0.23 22.57 5.03
C PRO A 181 -1.38 22.96 4.10
N TRP A 182 -1.28 22.66 2.80
CA TRP A 182 -2.32 23.00 1.83
C TRP A 182 -3.53 22.05 1.88
N SER A 183 -3.39 20.89 2.52
CA SER A 183 -4.51 20.01 2.81
C SER A 183 -5.35 20.50 4.00
N LEU A 184 -4.86 21.46 4.80
CA LEU A 184 -5.59 22.03 5.93
C LEU A 184 -6.71 22.93 5.42
N ARG A 185 -7.92 22.68 5.92
CA ARG A 185 -9.13 23.43 5.59
C ARG A 185 -9.92 23.72 6.87
N PRO A 186 -10.70 24.81 6.93
CA PRO A 186 -11.48 25.14 8.13
C PRO A 186 -12.33 23.99 8.66
N ASP A 187 -12.88 23.16 7.77
CA ASP A 187 -13.72 22.00 8.08
C ASP A 187 -12.94 20.76 8.58
N ASN A 188 -11.63 20.65 8.35
CA ASN A 188 -10.83 19.48 8.75
C ASN A 188 -9.81 19.73 9.88
N VAL A 189 -9.51 20.99 10.21
CA VAL A 189 -8.58 21.33 11.30
C VAL A 189 -9.00 20.69 12.63
N GLY A 190 -10.31 20.73 12.94
CA GLY A 190 -10.85 20.08 14.14
C GLY A 190 -10.64 18.56 14.15
N THR A 191 -10.71 17.91 12.98
CA THR A 191 -10.45 16.46 12.85
C THR A 191 -8.98 16.15 13.14
N LEU A 192 -8.05 16.88 12.52
CA LEU A 192 -6.61 16.70 12.73
C LEU A 192 -6.19 16.93 14.19
N LEU A 193 -6.68 18.00 14.82
CA LEU A 193 -6.35 18.31 16.22
C LEU A 193 -6.89 17.24 17.18
N ARG A 194 -8.15 16.82 17.00
CA ARG A 194 -8.73 15.73 17.82
C ARG A 194 -7.93 14.44 17.68
N THR A 195 -7.53 14.08 16.46
CA THR A 195 -6.70 12.91 16.21
C THR A 195 -5.33 13.04 16.89
N ALA A 196 -4.66 14.19 16.75
CA ALA A 196 -3.34 14.41 17.37
C ALA A 196 -3.40 14.27 18.90
N VAL A 197 -4.45 14.82 19.53
CA VAL A 197 -4.64 14.74 20.99
C VAL A 197 -4.95 13.31 21.44
N ARG A 198 -5.80 12.58 20.71
CA ARG A 198 -6.21 11.22 21.08
C ARG A 198 -5.11 10.18 20.83
N ASN A 199 -4.20 10.45 19.91
CA ASN A 199 -3.12 9.54 19.51
C ASN A 199 -1.73 10.06 19.89
N ARG A 200 -1.60 10.80 21.00
CA ARG A 200 -0.31 11.31 21.49
C ARG A 200 0.81 10.25 21.54
N PRO A 201 0.58 9.00 21.98
CA PRO A 201 1.63 7.98 21.97
C PRO A 201 2.14 7.66 20.56
N LEU A 202 1.24 7.54 19.58
CA LEU A 202 1.58 7.32 18.17
C LEU A 202 2.34 8.52 17.59
N VAL A 203 1.86 9.74 17.83
CA VAL A 203 2.54 10.96 17.35
C VAL A 203 3.95 11.05 17.93
N ARG A 204 4.11 10.81 19.23
CA ARG A 204 5.41 10.78 19.90
C ARG A 204 6.32 9.69 19.32
N TYR A 205 5.77 8.49 19.08
CA TYR A 205 6.51 7.39 18.46
C TYR A 205 7.03 7.78 17.07
N LEU A 206 6.17 8.34 16.21
CA LEU A 206 6.54 8.72 14.85
C LEU A 206 7.59 9.84 14.80
N ILE A 207 7.50 10.81 15.73
CA ILE A 207 8.52 11.86 15.86
C ILE A 207 9.85 11.23 16.30
N ALA A 208 9.83 10.32 17.30
CA ALA A 208 11.03 9.66 17.78
C ALA A 208 11.69 8.80 16.70
N GLU A 209 10.91 8.03 15.94
CA GLU A 209 11.39 7.23 14.80
C GLU A 209 11.93 8.12 13.67
N GLY A 210 11.24 9.22 13.36
CA GLY A 210 11.70 10.16 12.33
C GLY A 210 13.03 10.84 12.68
N LEU A 211 13.27 11.11 13.96
CA LEU A 211 14.52 11.69 14.48
C LEU A 211 15.57 10.65 14.85
N GLN A 212 15.29 9.37 14.63
CA GLN A 212 16.22 8.30 14.95
C GLN A 212 17.51 8.48 14.15
N ARG A 213 18.66 8.18 14.77
CA ARG A 213 19.97 8.15 14.10
C ARG A 213 20.21 6.80 13.42
N MET A 214 21.20 6.74 12.52
CA MET A 214 21.60 5.51 11.83
C MET A 214 21.94 4.38 12.83
N GLU A 215 22.80 4.67 13.83
CA GLU A 215 23.18 3.70 14.87
C GLU A 215 21.99 2.99 15.53
N ARG A 216 20.96 3.72 15.92
CA ARG A 216 19.79 3.10 16.58
C ARG A 216 18.98 2.21 15.63
N ARG A 217 18.96 2.52 14.32
CA ARG A 217 18.40 1.61 13.29
C ARG A 217 19.27 0.37 13.14
N MET A 218 20.59 0.53 13.17
CA MET A 218 21.55 -0.57 13.14
C MET A 218 21.44 -1.46 14.38
N ASP A 219 21.15 -0.90 15.56
CA ASP A 219 20.92 -1.68 16.78
C ASP A 219 19.70 -2.57 16.64
N ALA A 220 18.60 -2.05 16.07
CA ALA A 220 17.43 -2.85 15.74
C ALA A 220 17.76 -3.96 14.71
N LEU A 221 18.61 -3.66 13.72
CA LEU A 221 19.09 -4.67 12.78
C LEU A 221 19.96 -5.73 13.47
N ARG A 222 20.84 -5.35 14.40
CA ARG A 222 21.70 -6.28 15.15
C ARG A 222 20.90 -7.23 16.03
N LEU A 223 19.72 -6.82 16.48
CA LEU A 223 18.77 -7.74 17.11
C LEU A 223 18.26 -8.82 16.16
N PHE A 224 18.35 -8.64 14.84
CA PHE A 224 18.04 -9.65 13.82
C PHE A 224 19.29 -10.34 13.31
N TYR A 225 20.27 -9.56 12.81
CA TYR A 225 21.55 -9.99 12.27
C TYR A 225 22.70 -9.52 13.19
N PRO A 226 23.11 -10.32 14.19
CA PRO A 226 24.06 -9.89 15.23
C PRO A 226 25.40 -9.37 14.71
N ARG A 227 25.86 -9.90 13.57
CA ARG A 227 27.13 -9.53 12.94
C ARG A 227 27.04 -8.35 11.95
N ALA A 228 25.90 -7.66 11.87
CA ALA A 228 25.71 -6.52 10.97
C ALA A 228 26.68 -5.37 11.29
N ARG A 229 27.48 -4.95 10.29
CA ARG A 229 28.37 -3.78 10.38
C ARG A 229 27.71 -2.58 9.73
N THR A 230 27.78 -1.40 10.35
CA THR A 230 27.10 -0.19 9.83
C THR A 230 27.52 0.16 8.40
N ALA A 231 28.79 -0.07 8.03
CA ALA A 231 29.34 0.25 6.71
C ALA A 231 28.68 -0.53 5.54
N ASP A 232 28.10 -1.70 5.82
CA ASP A 232 27.48 -2.55 4.78
C ASP A 232 26.01 -2.13 4.49
N TRP A 233 25.48 -1.13 5.19
CA TRP A 233 24.06 -0.75 5.15
C TRP A 233 23.88 0.73 4.90
N ARG A 234 22.89 1.05 4.06
CA ARG A 234 22.46 2.42 3.79
C ARG A 234 20.97 2.60 4.01
N LEU A 235 20.57 3.78 4.43
CA LEU A 235 19.17 4.14 4.62
C LEU A 235 18.55 4.56 3.28
N VAL A 236 17.37 4.01 2.96
CA VAL A 236 16.60 4.35 1.76
C VAL A 236 15.18 4.76 2.13
N GLU A 237 14.71 5.82 1.50
CA GLU A 237 13.31 6.26 1.62
C GLU A 237 12.36 5.32 0.86
N ALA A 238 11.32 4.86 1.54
CA ALA A 238 10.23 4.06 1.00
C ALA A 238 9.09 4.94 0.47
N GLY A 239 7.96 4.31 0.15
CA GLY A 239 6.72 5.03 -0.14
C GLY A 239 6.18 5.78 1.08
N ILE A 240 5.29 6.73 0.82
CA ILE A 240 4.57 7.50 1.83
C ILE A 240 3.14 6.97 1.91
N ARG A 241 2.66 6.73 3.13
CA ARG A 241 1.27 6.36 3.41
C ARG A 241 0.55 7.57 4.00
N VAL A 242 -0.56 8.00 3.40
CA VAL A 242 -1.38 9.08 3.96
C VAL A 242 -2.55 8.44 4.70
N GLN A 243 -2.50 8.46 6.03
CA GLN A 243 -3.59 7.95 6.85
C GLN A 243 -4.75 8.92 6.80
N THR A 244 -5.90 8.43 6.35
CA THR A 244 -7.12 9.23 6.25
C THR A 244 -7.72 9.42 7.63
N LEU A 245 -8.08 10.66 7.94
CA LEU A 245 -8.71 11.05 9.20
C LEU A 245 -10.11 11.55 8.89
N LYS A 246 -11.13 10.90 9.47
CA LYS A 246 -12.53 11.26 9.25
C LYS A 246 -13.10 11.94 10.49
N PRO A 247 -14.00 12.92 10.34
CA PRO A 247 -14.74 13.49 11.46
C PRO A 247 -15.51 12.43 12.26
N SER A 248 -16.07 11.43 11.57
CA SER A 248 -16.85 10.32 12.15
C SER A 248 -16.05 9.46 13.13
N ASP A 249 -14.74 9.38 12.98
CA ASP A 249 -13.89 8.47 13.77
C ASP A 249 -13.57 9.04 15.16
N ARG A 250 -14.03 10.27 15.44
CA ARG A 250 -13.86 10.97 16.73
C ARG A 250 -12.40 10.97 17.20
N GLY A 251 -11.46 11.09 16.26
CA GLY A 251 -10.02 11.12 16.51
C GLY A 251 -9.34 9.75 16.55
N THR A 252 -10.00 8.66 16.16
CA THR A 252 -9.36 7.34 15.98
C THR A 252 -8.61 7.29 14.64
N VAL A 253 -7.46 6.61 14.58
CA VAL A 253 -6.71 6.42 13.33
C VAL A 253 -6.93 5.01 12.79
N SER A 254 -7.49 4.92 11.58
CA SER A 254 -7.57 3.67 10.83
C SER A 254 -6.28 3.45 10.03
N PHE A 255 -5.71 2.24 10.12
CA PHE A 255 -4.48 1.88 9.39
C PHE A 255 -4.75 1.09 8.10
N GLY A 256 -6.00 0.82 7.77
CA GLY A 256 -6.42 0.09 6.56
C GLY A 256 -6.57 0.96 5.31
N THR A 257 -6.80 0.30 4.19
CA THR A 257 -7.33 0.94 2.98
C THR A 257 -8.84 1.00 3.08
N GLU A 258 -9.42 2.14 2.74
CA GLU A 258 -10.86 2.34 2.71
C GLU A 258 -11.32 2.77 1.30
N VAL A 259 -12.50 2.30 0.92
CA VAL A 259 -13.19 2.75 -0.29
C VAL A 259 -14.11 3.90 0.09
N PHE A 260 -13.78 5.10 -0.39
CA PHE A 260 -14.69 6.23 -0.41
C PHE A 260 -15.58 6.15 -1.65
N ALA A 261 -16.87 6.42 -1.49
CA ALA A 261 -17.82 6.51 -2.59
C ALA A 261 -18.71 7.75 -2.44
N ALA A 262 -18.90 8.48 -3.54
CA ALA A 262 -19.89 9.55 -3.59
C ALA A 262 -21.30 8.99 -3.46
N ARG A 263 -22.25 9.76 -2.90
CA ARG A 263 -23.65 9.32 -2.71
C ARG A 263 -24.33 8.90 -4.02
N ASP A 264 -24.02 9.61 -5.10
CA ASP A 264 -24.54 9.34 -6.45
C ASP A 264 -23.80 8.18 -7.15
N ARG A 265 -22.82 7.56 -6.49
CA ARG A 265 -21.98 6.46 -6.99
C ARG A 265 -21.12 6.80 -8.21
N SER A 266 -21.04 8.08 -8.58
CA SER A 266 -20.31 8.53 -9.78
C SER A 266 -18.81 8.72 -9.53
N LEU A 267 -18.35 8.66 -8.28
CA LEU A 267 -16.95 8.73 -7.92
C LEU A 267 -16.62 7.73 -6.80
N ALA A 268 -15.50 7.05 -6.96
CA ALA A 268 -14.88 6.22 -5.93
C ALA A 268 -13.43 6.65 -5.71
N ALA A 269 -12.92 6.51 -4.49
CA ALA A 269 -11.52 6.80 -4.18
C ALA A 269 -10.96 5.81 -3.16
N LEU A 270 -9.67 5.48 -3.30
CA LEU A 270 -8.94 4.74 -2.29
C LEU A 270 -8.29 5.71 -1.31
N LEU A 271 -8.58 5.51 -0.03
CA LEU A 271 -8.12 6.29 1.10
C LEU A 271 -7.35 5.42 2.10
N GLY A 272 -6.46 6.04 2.88
CA GLY A 272 -5.66 5.36 3.89
C GLY A 272 -4.43 4.63 3.34
N ALA A 273 -4.10 3.49 3.96
CA ALA A 273 -2.91 2.74 3.60
C ALA A 273 -3.02 2.13 2.20
N SER A 274 -1.88 1.85 1.57
CA SER A 274 -1.84 1.13 0.29
C SER A 274 -2.36 -0.30 0.49
N PRO A 275 -3.32 -0.76 -0.34
CA PRO A 275 -3.82 -2.11 -0.23
C PRO A 275 -2.71 -3.09 -0.62
N GLY A 276 -2.30 -3.93 0.34
CA GLY A 276 -1.41 -5.05 0.04
C GLY A 276 -2.09 -6.07 -0.88
N ALA A 277 -1.30 -6.98 -1.46
CA ALA A 277 -1.84 -8.05 -2.32
C ALA A 277 -3.06 -8.75 -1.71
N SER A 278 -3.02 -9.04 -0.41
CA SER A 278 -4.08 -9.76 0.32
C SER A 278 -5.45 -9.07 0.35
N VAL A 279 -5.52 -7.76 0.11
CA VAL A 279 -6.79 -7.00 0.18
C VAL A 279 -7.17 -6.34 -1.15
N SER A 280 -6.23 -6.28 -2.12
CA SER A 280 -6.42 -5.59 -3.40
C SER A 280 -7.66 -6.06 -4.18
N VAL A 281 -7.82 -7.38 -4.35
CA VAL A 281 -8.97 -7.98 -5.05
C VAL A 281 -10.28 -7.67 -4.32
N ASN A 282 -10.29 -7.81 -2.99
CA ASN A 282 -11.49 -7.54 -2.19
C ASN A 282 -11.93 -6.07 -2.30
N ILE A 283 -10.98 -5.13 -2.29
CA ILE A 283 -11.24 -3.69 -2.44
C ILE A 283 -11.75 -3.36 -3.85
N ALA A 284 -11.21 -3.99 -4.90
CA ALA A 284 -11.71 -3.83 -6.26
C ALA A 284 -13.16 -4.31 -6.37
N LEU A 285 -13.46 -5.50 -5.82
CA LEU A 285 -14.82 -6.04 -5.78
C LEU A 285 -15.78 -5.15 -4.97
N GLN A 286 -15.34 -4.65 -3.82
CA GLN A 286 -16.11 -3.70 -3.02
C GLN A 286 -16.43 -2.43 -3.80
N THR A 287 -15.44 -1.89 -4.52
CA THR A 287 -15.64 -0.70 -5.37
C THR A 287 -16.71 -0.94 -6.43
N ILE A 288 -16.66 -2.09 -7.14
CA ILE A 288 -17.66 -2.44 -8.15
C ILE A 288 -19.04 -2.62 -7.51
N ARG A 289 -19.15 -3.36 -6.40
CA ARG A 289 -20.42 -3.57 -5.69
C ARG A 289 -21.05 -2.27 -5.20
N THR A 290 -20.24 -1.34 -4.69
CA THR A 290 -20.74 -0.07 -4.15
C THR A 290 -21.11 0.92 -5.26
N CYS A 291 -20.27 1.05 -6.28
CA CYS A 291 -20.40 2.14 -7.25
C CYS A 291 -21.00 1.72 -8.59
N LEU A 292 -20.79 0.47 -8.99
CA LEU A 292 -21.20 -0.06 -10.29
C LEU A 292 -22.02 -1.36 -10.15
N PRO A 293 -23.03 -1.44 -9.25
CA PRO A 293 -23.74 -2.69 -8.99
C PRO A 293 -24.48 -3.25 -10.20
N HIS A 294 -24.84 -2.38 -11.16
CA HIS A 294 -25.46 -2.79 -12.42
C HIS A 294 -24.56 -3.72 -13.25
N LEU A 295 -23.23 -3.63 -13.09
CA LEU A 295 -22.28 -4.53 -13.75
C LEU A 295 -22.29 -5.95 -13.18
N LEU A 296 -22.94 -6.17 -12.03
CA LEU A 296 -23.00 -7.47 -11.34
C LEU A 296 -24.40 -8.09 -11.35
N GLY A 297 -25.40 -7.40 -11.90
CA GLY A 297 -26.81 -7.79 -11.78
C GLY A 297 -27.28 -8.88 -12.74
N SER A 298 -26.54 -9.15 -13.83
CA SER A 298 -26.94 -10.14 -14.83
C SER A 298 -26.32 -11.52 -14.59
N GLY A 299 -26.99 -12.57 -15.10
CA GLY A 299 -26.43 -13.93 -15.09
C GLY A 299 -25.09 -14.03 -15.84
N GLU A 300 -24.96 -13.28 -16.94
CA GLU A 300 -23.71 -13.16 -17.70
C GLU A 300 -22.59 -12.53 -16.87
N ALA A 301 -22.88 -11.46 -16.12
CA ALA A 301 -21.91 -10.81 -15.25
C ALA A 301 -21.42 -11.75 -14.14
N ARG A 302 -22.36 -12.50 -13.54
CA ARG A 302 -22.03 -13.51 -12.52
C ARG A 302 -21.13 -14.60 -13.11
N ALA A 303 -21.46 -15.13 -14.30
CA ALA A 303 -20.64 -16.12 -14.99
C ALA A 303 -19.24 -15.58 -15.32
N ARG A 304 -19.14 -14.34 -15.79
CA ARG A 304 -17.85 -13.67 -16.05
C ARG A 304 -17.03 -13.53 -14.77
N MET A 305 -17.66 -13.16 -13.66
CA MET A 305 -16.98 -13.03 -12.38
C MET A 305 -16.51 -14.39 -11.84
N SER A 306 -17.33 -15.43 -11.94
CA SER A 306 -16.93 -16.81 -11.58
C SER A 306 -15.78 -17.34 -12.45
N LYS A 307 -15.67 -16.90 -13.71
CA LYS A 307 -14.52 -17.24 -14.57
C LYS A 307 -13.23 -16.55 -14.09
N MET A 308 -13.31 -15.32 -13.62
CA MET A 308 -12.14 -14.58 -13.11
C MET A 308 -11.76 -14.98 -11.68
N ILE A 309 -12.77 -15.26 -10.85
CA ILE A 309 -12.63 -15.59 -9.44
C ILE A 309 -13.57 -16.77 -9.18
N PRO A 310 -13.09 -18.03 -9.30
CA PRO A 310 -13.91 -19.23 -9.13
C PRO A 310 -14.68 -19.28 -7.80
N MET A 311 -14.18 -18.56 -6.78
CA MET A 311 -14.72 -18.52 -5.43
C MET A 311 -15.61 -17.30 -5.14
N TYR A 312 -15.94 -16.47 -6.13
CA TYR A 312 -16.50 -15.12 -5.96
C TYR A 312 -17.76 -15.05 -5.05
N ASP A 313 -18.64 -16.03 -5.14
CA ASP A 313 -19.90 -16.12 -4.39
C ASP A 313 -19.96 -17.38 -3.51
N VAL A 314 -18.80 -17.85 -3.05
CA VAL A 314 -18.69 -19.02 -2.17
C VAL A 314 -18.20 -18.61 -0.80
N ASP A 315 -18.92 -19.03 0.25
CA ASP A 315 -18.46 -18.88 1.63
C ASP A 315 -17.40 -19.94 1.96
N LEU A 316 -16.13 -19.56 1.84
CA LEU A 316 -14.98 -20.43 2.12
C LEU A 316 -14.82 -20.77 3.61
N ALA A 317 -15.58 -20.14 4.52
CA ALA A 317 -15.56 -20.52 5.94
C ALA A 317 -16.27 -21.86 6.20
N GLN A 318 -17.10 -22.32 5.25
CA GLN A 318 -17.81 -23.59 5.36
C GLN A 318 -16.86 -24.77 5.10
N PRO A 319 -16.75 -25.76 6.00
CA PRO A 319 -15.88 -26.94 5.80
C PRO A 319 -16.13 -27.68 4.48
N ALA A 320 -17.38 -27.69 3.99
CA ALA A 320 -17.76 -28.29 2.72
C ALA A 320 -17.04 -27.67 1.50
N GLN A 321 -16.50 -26.45 1.62
CA GLN A 321 -15.82 -25.73 0.53
C GLN A 321 -14.30 -25.94 0.53
N ALA A 322 -13.75 -26.72 1.48
CA ALA A 322 -12.31 -26.98 1.57
C ALA A 322 -11.73 -27.51 0.25
N GLY A 323 -12.40 -28.47 -0.40
CA GLY A 323 -11.94 -29.02 -1.67
C GLY A 323 -11.93 -28.01 -2.82
N LEU A 324 -12.84 -27.01 -2.82
CA LEU A 324 -12.80 -25.92 -3.80
C LEU A 324 -11.61 -25.00 -3.55
N TYR A 325 -11.38 -24.62 -2.29
CA TYR A 325 -10.24 -23.81 -1.89
C TYR A 325 -8.92 -24.46 -2.29
N GLU A 326 -8.73 -25.75 -1.95
CA GLU A 326 -7.50 -26.48 -2.27
C GLU A 326 -7.21 -26.55 -3.76
N ARG A 327 -8.25 -26.76 -4.59
CA ARG A 327 -8.09 -26.75 -6.06
C ARG A 327 -7.67 -25.37 -6.57
N CYS A 328 -8.36 -24.32 -6.14
CA CYS A 328 -8.05 -22.95 -6.58
C CYS A 328 -6.66 -22.51 -6.11
N ALA A 329 -6.26 -22.86 -4.88
CA ALA A 329 -4.93 -22.59 -4.34
C ALA A 329 -3.85 -23.30 -5.15
N ARG A 330 -4.05 -24.59 -5.47
CA ARG A 330 -3.10 -25.37 -6.28
C ARG A 330 -2.97 -24.85 -7.71
N GLU A 331 -4.08 -24.44 -8.32
CA GLU A 331 -4.07 -23.81 -9.64
C GLU A 331 -3.29 -22.49 -9.62
N ALA A 332 -3.55 -21.63 -8.62
CA ALA A 332 -2.79 -20.40 -8.44
C ALA A 332 -1.30 -20.67 -8.22
N ASP A 333 -0.94 -21.67 -7.41
CA ASP A 333 0.45 -22.08 -7.21
C ASP A 333 1.09 -22.56 -8.52
N GLY A 334 0.36 -23.32 -9.35
CA GLY A 334 0.83 -23.76 -10.67
C GLY A 334 1.09 -22.59 -11.61
N VAL A 335 0.15 -21.65 -11.71
CA VAL A 335 0.29 -20.43 -12.54
C VAL A 335 1.47 -19.56 -12.07
N LEU A 336 1.71 -19.50 -10.75
CA LEU A 336 2.80 -18.72 -10.16
C LEU A 336 4.14 -19.48 -10.13
N GLY A 337 4.20 -20.73 -10.59
CA GLY A 337 5.41 -21.55 -10.52
C GLY A 337 5.88 -21.82 -9.09
N LEU A 338 4.94 -21.99 -8.15
CA LEU A 338 5.19 -22.26 -6.73
C LEU A 338 5.11 -23.75 -6.39
N THR A 339 4.69 -24.59 -7.33
CA THR A 339 4.67 -26.05 -7.14
C THR A 339 6.10 -26.58 -6.95
N ARG A 340 6.34 -27.27 -5.84
CA ARG A 340 7.63 -27.92 -5.52
C ARG A 340 8.03 -28.84 -6.67
N GLY A 341 8.97 -28.39 -7.49
CA GLY A 341 9.47 -29.12 -8.66
C GLY A 341 10.68 -28.46 -9.32
N ASP A 342 10.71 -27.12 -9.37
CA ASP A 342 11.71 -26.38 -10.18
C ASP A 342 12.54 -25.32 -9.39
N ARG A 343 12.80 -25.54 -8.09
CA ARG A 343 13.73 -24.67 -7.33
C ARG A 343 14.79 -25.45 -6.57
#